data_AF-A0A0Q6FDK2-F1
#
_entry.id   AF-A0A0Q6FDK2-F1
#
_cell.length_a   1.000
_cell.length_b   1.000
_cell.length_c   1.000
_cell.angle_alpha   90.00
_cell.angle_beta   90.00
_cell.angle_gamma   90.00
#
_symmetry.space_group_name_H-M   'P 1'
#
loop_
_entity.id
_entity.type
_entity.pdbx_description
1 polymer ?
#
loop_
_entity_poly.entity_id
_entity_poly.type
_entity_poly.pdbx_seq_one_letter_code
_entity_poly.pdbx_strand_id
1 'polypeptide(L)'
;MEDAVRTRDARRLAAAALRGRILAGGELATAEQLLRGYPFACGDMVKDSKDFALILAEWADGLPGRPLEDRLRPAIRALEGDCTLSTVSALADALAAAGRLEFHPELVGGYLRCRIYMAHLGSEDAAASVAADAITIASVQDWEHEQDALDIVWQSLGWLLHIARLRTPKEPGTTLNEAPLSASAAVRRNAGMFEVRVRRFAAEALEQPIVSNGAQLARGGIA
;
A
#
# COMPACT_ATOMS: atom_id res chain seq x y z
N MET A 1 26.74 -17.06 5.17
CA MET A 1 25.50 -16.96 5.97
C MET A 1 25.51 -15.73 6.88
N GLU A 2 26.60 -15.44 7.60
CA GLU A 2 26.72 -14.21 8.42
C GLU A 2 26.62 -12.90 7.61
N ASP A 3 27.21 -12.82 6.42
CA ASP A 3 27.13 -11.61 5.58
C ASP A 3 25.71 -11.32 5.08
N ALA A 4 24.92 -12.37 4.82
CA ALA A 4 23.52 -12.24 4.42
C ALA A 4 22.66 -11.73 5.59
N VAL A 5 22.92 -12.19 6.81
CA VAL A 5 22.22 -11.71 8.03
C VAL A 5 22.59 -10.26 8.33
N ARG A 6 23.87 -9.89 8.26
CA ARG A 6 24.32 -8.49 8.46
C ARG A 6 23.73 -7.53 7.42
N THR A 7 23.64 -7.97 6.16
CA THR A 7 23.04 -7.16 5.08
C THR A 7 21.54 -6.94 5.30
N ARG A 8 20.84 -7.94 5.84
CA ARG A 8 19.41 -7.85 6.19
C ARG A 8 19.16 -6.85 7.32
N ASP A 9 19.93 -6.92 8.40
CA ASP A 9 19.79 -5.99 9.53
C ASP A 9 20.09 -4.54 9.11
N ALA A 10 21.12 -4.32 8.31
CA ALA A 10 21.45 -3.00 7.78
C ALA A 10 20.32 -2.42 6.92
N ARG A 11 19.71 -3.22 6.05
CA ARG A 11 18.57 -2.80 5.22
C ARG A 11 17.33 -2.49 6.06
N ARG A 12 17.02 -3.30 7.07
CA ARG A 12 15.90 -3.04 8.00
C ARG A 12 16.08 -1.73 8.78
N LEU A 13 17.30 -1.46 9.24
CA LEU A 13 17.63 -0.20 9.90
C LEU A 13 17.49 0.99 8.94
N ALA A 14 17.93 0.84 7.68
CA ALA A 14 17.76 1.87 6.66
C ALA A 14 16.29 2.15 6.35
N ALA A 15 15.46 1.11 6.21
CA ALA A 15 14.01 1.24 6.01
C ALA A 15 13.33 1.93 7.21
N ALA A 16 13.69 1.56 8.44
CA ALA A 16 13.18 2.21 9.65
C ALA A 16 13.60 3.69 9.71
N ALA A 17 14.86 4.01 9.37
CA ALA A 17 15.35 5.38 9.31
C ALA A 17 14.61 6.20 8.25
N LEU A 18 14.35 5.62 7.07
CA LEU A 18 13.57 6.24 6.01
C LEU A 18 12.12 6.52 6.47
N ARG A 19 11.44 5.52 7.06
CA ARG A 19 10.11 5.72 7.67
C ARG A 19 10.13 6.87 8.68
N GLY A 20 11.18 6.96 9.50
CA GLY A 20 11.38 8.05 10.45
C GLY A 20 11.50 9.43 9.77
N ARG A 21 12.27 9.55 8.68
CA ARG A 21 12.40 10.81 7.92
C ARG A 21 11.10 11.26 7.28
N ILE A 22 10.33 10.31 6.73
CA ILE A 22 9.01 10.59 6.14
C ILE A 22 8.05 11.09 7.24
N LEU A 23 8.01 10.44 8.40
CA LEU A 23 7.23 10.90 9.55
C LEU A 23 7.67 12.27 10.08
N ALA A 24 8.96 12.60 9.97
CA ALA A 24 9.46 13.92 10.32
C ALA A 24 9.12 14.99 9.25
N GLY A 25 8.60 14.58 8.08
CA GLY A 25 8.29 15.47 6.97
C GLY A 25 9.50 15.88 6.13
N GLY A 26 10.64 15.20 6.28
CA GLY A 26 11.86 15.48 5.51
C GLY A 26 11.86 14.86 4.11
N GLU A 27 10.92 13.95 3.82
CA GLU A 27 10.83 13.22 2.56
C GLU A 27 9.38 12.79 2.32
N LEU A 28 8.96 12.71 1.05
CA LEU A 28 7.71 12.07 0.68
C LEU A 28 7.94 10.59 0.41
N ALA A 29 7.07 9.73 0.94
CA ALA A 29 7.04 8.33 0.54
C ALA A 29 6.80 8.21 -0.97
N THR A 30 7.42 7.25 -1.65
CA THR A 30 7.03 6.90 -3.03
C THR A 30 5.66 6.21 -3.02
N ALA A 31 5.00 6.15 -4.18
CA ALA A 31 3.71 5.45 -4.29
C ALA A 31 3.81 3.96 -3.88
N GLU A 32 4.92 3.31 -4.24
CA GLU A 32 5.20 1.93 -3.81
C GLU A 32 5.42 1.83 -2.30
N GLN A 33 6.17 2.76 -1.70
CA GLN A 33 6.36 2.80 -0.25
C GLN A 33 5.01 2.99 0.48
N LEU A 34 4.14 3.86 -0.03
CA LEU A 34 2.78 4.03 0.50
C LEU A 34 1.97 2.72 0.40
N LEU A 35 2.08 1.97 -0.71
CA LEU A 35 1.45 0.64 -0.83
C LEU A 35 2.01 -0.36 0.20
N ARG A 36 3.29 -0.27 0.56
CA ARG A 36 3.93 -1.04 1.63
C ARG A 36 3.58 -0.51 3.04
N GLY A 37 2.68 0.46 3.15
CA GLY A 37 2.20 0.98 4.43
C GLY A 37 3.14 1.99 5.08
N TYR A 38 4.07 2.59 4.32
CA TYR A 38 4.79 3.76 4.79
C TYR A 38 3.78 4.88 5.09
N PRO A 39 4.06 5.73 6.10
CA PRO A 39 3.15 6.80 6.45
C PRO A 39 3.18 7.91 5.41
N PHE A 40 2.13 8.73 5.39
CA PHE A 40 2.18 10.04 4.76
C PHE A 40 3.22 10.92 5.45
N ALA A 41 3.70 11.94 4.74
CA ALA A 41 4.56 12.97 5.29
C ALA A 41 3.94 13.58 6.55
N CYS A 42 4.70 13.64 7.63
CA CYS A 42 4.20 14.08 8.96
C CYS A 42 3.01 13.25 9.51
N GLY A 43 2.68 12.11 8.91
CA GLY A 43 1.45 11.37 9.20
C GLY A 43 0.16 12.08 8.74
N ASP A 44 0.28 13.11 7.89
CA ASP A 44 -0.82 13.96 7.44
C ASP A 44 -0.98 13.88 5.92
N MET A 45 -2.08 13.29 5.47
CA MET A 45 -2.41 13.15 4.05
C MET A 45 -2.60 14.51 3.36
N VAL A 46 -3.17 15.50 4.05
CA VAL A 46 -3.42 16.82 3.46
C VAL A 46 -2.08 17.50 3.18
N LYS A 47 -1.16 17.46 4.15
CA LYS A 47 0.20 17.95 3.94
C LYS A 47 0.91 17.20 2.81
N ASP A 48 0.89 15.87 2.84
CA ASP A 48 1.54 15.03 1.81
C ASP A 48 1.00 15.34 0.40
N SER A 49 -0.32 15.52 0.25
CA SER A 49 -0.93 15.88 -1.03
C SER A 49 -0.48 17.23 -1.57
N LYS A 50 -0.25 18.22 -0.70
CA LYS A 50 0.24 19.55 -1.10
C LYS A 50 1.69 19.51 -1.50
N ASP A 51 2.54 18.86 -0.71
CA ASP A 51 3.96 18.68 -1.03
C ASP A 51 4.11 17.87 -2.33
N PHE A 52 3.29 16.84 -2.52
CA PHE A 52 3.26 16.07 -3.76
C PHE A 52 2.83 16.93 -4.97
N ALA A 53 1.81 17.77 -4.82
CA ALA A 53 1.37 18.66 -5.88
C ALA A 53 2.47 19.65 -6.28
N LEU A 54 3.22 20.19 -5.33
CA LEU A 54 4.36 21.08 -5.59
C LEU A 54 5.47 20.36 -6.38
N ILE A 55 5.87 19.16 -5.95
CA ILE A 55 6.89 18.37 -6.66
C ILE A 55 6.42 18.01 -8.08
N LEU A 56 5.14 17.64 -8.22
CA LEU A 56 4.57 17.31 -9.52
C LEU A 56 4.47 18.55 -10.44
N ALA A 57 4.21 19.73 -9.88
CA ALA A 57 4.25 20.99 -10.61
C ALA A 57 5.67 21.27 -11.14
N GLU A 58 6.68 21.20 -10.26
CA GLU A 58 8.08 21.41 -10.64
C GLU A 58 8.54 20.45 -11.74
N TRP A 59 8.15 19.17 -11.64
CA TRP A 59 8.41 18.20 -12.69
C TRP A 59 7.70 18.56 -14.01
N ALA A 60 6.40 18.90 -13.95
CA ALA A 60 5.63 19.25 -15.13
C ALA A 60 6.16 20.51 -15.84
N ASP A 61 6.65 21.49 -15.07
CA ASP A 61 7.27 22.72 -15.57
C ASP A 61 8.61 22.45 -16.29
N GLY A 62 9.27 21.34 -15.97
CA GLY A 62 10.50 20.88 -16.63
C GLY A 62 10.29 20.12 -17.94
N LEU A 63 9.04 19.82 -18.33
CA LEU A 63 8.75 19.03 -19.52
C LEU A 63 8.99 19.83 -20.82
N PRO A 64 9.59 19.20 -21.85
CA PRO A 64 9.74 19.82 -23.15
C PRO A 64 8.39 19.86 -23.89
N GLY A 65 7.77 21.04 -23.93
CA GLY A 65 6.53 21.28 -24.69
C GLY A 65 5.30 21.48 -23.80
N ARG A 66 4.42 22.37 -24.23
CA ARG A 66 3.25 22.81 -23.45
C ARG A 66 2.05 21.85 -23.35
N PRO A 67 1.76 20.93 -24.30
CA PRO A 67 0.50 20.18 -24.28
C PRO A 67 0.28 19.32 -23.03
N LEU A 68 1.33 18.69 -22.49
CA LEU A 68 1.24 17.86 -21.29
C LEU A 68 1.19 18.73 -20.02
N GLU A 69 2.06 19.73 -19.94
CA GLU A 69 2.09 20.75 -18.89
C GLU A 69 0.71 21.40 -18.70
N ASP A 70 0.12 21.93 -19.77
CA ASP A 70 -1.17 22.63 -19.76
C ASP A 70 -2.32 21.74 -19.30
N ARG A 71 -2.24 20.42 -19.55
CA ARG A 71 -3.26 19.45 -19.14
C ARG A 71 -3.18 19.12 -17.65
N LEU A 72 -1.97 19.00 -17.10
CA LEU A 72 -1.78 18.61 -15.71
C LEU A 72 -1.99 19.80 -14.75
N ARG A 73 -1.52 20.99 -15.15
CA ARG A 73 -1.45 22.17 -14.28
C ARG A 73 -2.78 22.54 -13.61
N PRO A 74 -3.95 22.55 -14.28
CA PRO A 74 -5.22 22.87 -13.61
C PRO A 74 -5.56 21.89 -12.47
N ALA A 75 -5.33 20.60 -12.68
CA ALA A 75 -5.60 19.57 -11.69
C ALA A 75 -4.59 19.61 -10.54
N ILE A 76 -3.32 19.89 -10.83
CA ILE A 76 -2.28 20.10 -9.81
C ILE A 76 -2.65 21.29 -8.91
N ARG A 77 -3.00 22.45 -9.51
CA ARG A 77 -3.42 23.64 -8.75
C ARG A 77 -4.66 23.40 -7.90
N ALA A 78 -5.61 22.61 -8.40
CA ALA A 78 -6.78 22.23 -7.62
C ALA A 78 -6.40 21.42 -6.37
N LEU A 79 -5.45 20.49 -6.48
CA LEU A 79 -4.95 19.70 -5.36
C LEU A 79 -4.12 20.54 -4.36
N GLU A 80 -3.33 21.50 -4.83
CA GLU A 80 -2.61 22.45 -3.95
C GLU A 80 -3.59 23.24 -3.06
N GLY A 81 -4.74 23.61 -3.63
CA GLY A 81 -5.79 24.34 -2.91
C GLY A 81 -6.47 23.48 -1.85
N ASP A 82 -7.05 22.35 -2.26
CA ASP A 82 -7.78 21.46 -1.36
C ASP A 82 -7.65 19.98 -1.73
N CYS A 83 -7.55 19.13 -0.71
CA CYS A 83 -7.43 17.68 -0.85
C CYS A 83 -8.79 17.03 -0.62
N THR A 84 -9.59 16.98 -1.68
CA THR A 84 -10.93 16.39 -1.70
C THR A 84 -10.97 15.23 -2.68
N LEU A 85 -12.01 14.40 -2.57
CA LEU A 85 -12.18 13.28 -3.51
C LEU A 85 -12.27 13.79 -4.96
N SER A 86 -12.93 14.93 -5.18
CA SER A 86 -13.07 15.53 -6.51
C SER A 86 -11.75 16.04 -7.08
N THR A 87 -10.93 16.74 -6.28
CA THR A 87 -9.65 17.30 -6.75
C THR A 87 -8.63 16.20 -7.03
N VAL A 88 -8.57 15.19 -6.15
CA VAL A 88 -7.71 14.02 -6.35
C VAL A 88 -8.16 13.19 -7.56
N SER A 89 -9.47 12.97 -7.75
CA SER A 89 -9.98 12.24 -8.93
C SER A 89 -9.65 12.96 -10.24
N ALA A 90 -9.83 14.29 -10.29
CA ALA A 90 -9.50 15.07 -11.47
C ALA A 90 -8.01 14.97 -11.82
N LEU A 91 -7.12 14.97 -10.82
CA LEU A 91 -5.69 14.75 -11.05
C LEU A 91 -5.40 13.32 -11.52
N ALA A 92 -6.02 12.31 -10.91
CA ALA A 92 -5.87 10.92 -11.34
C ALA A 92 -6.26 10.74 -12.82
N ASP A 93 -7.39 11.33 -13.25
CA ASP A 93 -7.85 11.29 -14.63
C ASP A 93 -6.88 11.99 -15.58
N ALA A 94 -6.37 13.15 -15.19
CA ALA A 94 -5.39 13.90 -15.98
C ALA A 94 -4.08 13.09 -16.17
N LEU A 95 -3.58 12.49 -15.09
CA LEU A 95 -2.39 11.63 -15.09
C LEU A 95 -2.60 10.36 -15.92
N ALA A 96 -3.76 9.69 -15.77
CA ALA A 96 -4.08 8.49 -16.54
C ALA A 96 -4.20 8.79 -18.03
N ALA A 97 -4.85 9.90 -18.39
CA ALA A 97 -4.97 10.33 -19.77
C ALA A 97 -3.62 10.77 -20.36
N ALA A 98 -2.69 11.29 -19.54
CA ALA A 98 -1.34 11.63 -19.96
C ALA A 98 -0.48 10.39 -20.19
N GLY A 99 -0.54 9.43 -19.25
CA GLY A 99 0.20 8.17 -19.31
C GLY A 99 -0.14 7.29 -20.51
N ARG A 100 -1.32 7.50 -21.12
CA ARG A 100 -1.72 6.84 -22.38
C ARG A 100 -1.02 7.41 -23.62
N LEU A 101 -0.56 8.65 -23.56
CA LEU A 101 0.12 9.32 -24.67
C LEU A 101 1.63 9.22 -24.54
N GLU A 102 2.15 9.37 -23.32
CA GLU A 102 3.57 9.39 -23.03
C GLU A 102 3.85 8.56 -21.78
N PHE A 103 4.90 7.73 -21.85
CA PHE A 103 5.32 6.95 -20.70
C PHE A 103 6.35 7.72 -19.88
N HIS A 104 5.92 8.23 -18.73
CA HIS A 104 6.80 8.82 -17.71
C HIS A 104 6.55 8.15 -16.35
N PRO A 105 7.60 7.73 -15.61
CA PRO A 105 7.46 7.11 -14.30
C PRO A 105 6.67 7.97 -13.29
N GLU A 106 6.80 9.29 -13.38
CA GLU A 106 6.12 10.26 -12.52
C GLU A 106 4.61 10.26 -12.73
N LEU A 107 4.14 10.02 -13.96
CA LEU A 107 2.71 9.88 -14.26
C LEU A 107 2.14 8.62 -13.62
N VAL A 108 2.84 7.50 -13.73
CA VAL A 108 2.44 6.22 -13.14
C VAL A 108 2.44 6.31 -11.62
N GLY A 109 3.52 6.82 -11.04
CA GLY A 109 3.66 7.02 -9.60
C GLY A 109 2.62 7.99 -9.05
N GLY A 110 2.38 9.10 -9.75
CA GLY A 110 1.36 10.08 -9.39
C GLY A 110 -0.05 9.50 -9.44
N TYR A 111 -0.38 8.73 -10.48
CA TYR A 111 -1.69 8.08 -10.60
C TYR A 111 -1.94 7.09 -9.46
N LEU A 112 -0.94 6.27 -9.13
CA LEU A 112 -1.01 5.34 -8.01
C LEU A 112 -1.19 6.07 -6.68
N ARG A 113 -0.44 7.16 -6.46
CA ARG A 113 -0.58 7.99 -5.25
C ARG A 113 -1.97 8.60 -5.13
N CYS A 114 -2.55 9.09 -6.23
CA CYS A 114 -3.91 9.62 -6.24
C CYS A 114 -4.94 8.54 -5.86
N ARG A 115 -4.80 7.29 -6.33
CA ARG A 115 -5.68 6.19 -5.90
C ARG A 115 -5.60 5.93 -4.40
N ILE A 116 -4.40 5.99 -3.82
CA ILE A 116 -4.20 5.87 -2.38
C ILE A 116 -4.93 7.01 -1.64
N TYR A 117 -4.77 8.25 -2.07
CA TYR A 117 -5.52 9.39 -1.48
C TYR A 117 -7.03 9.20 -1.59
N MET A 118 -7.56 8.81 -2.75
CA MET A 118 -8.99 8.55 -2.92
C MET A 118 -9.49 7.43 -1.98
N ALA A 119 -8.72 6.38 -1.80
CA ALA A 119 -9.04 5.30 -0.87
C ALA A 119 -9.11 5.83 0.58
N HIS A 120 -8.19 6.72 0.97
CA HIS A 120 -8.22 7.37 2.29
C HIS A 120 -9.36 8.38 2.47
N LEU A 121 -9.80 9.00 1.37
CA LEU A 121 -10.97 9.87 1.31
C LEU A 121 -12.30 9.09 1.25
N GLY A 122 -12.25 7.76 1.29
CA GLY A 122 -13.43 6.89 1.40
C GLY A 122 -13.95 6.31 0.07
N SER A 123 -13.22 6.45 -1.04
CA SER A 123 -13.58 5.78 -2.30
C SER A 123 -13.34 4.27 -2.21
N GLU A 124 -14.42 3.50 -2.18
CA GLU A 124 -14.37 2.03 -2.15
C GLU A 124 -13.69 1.45 -3.39
N ASP A 125 -14.01 1.99 -4.57
CA ASP A 125 -13.43 1.53 -5.83
C ASP A 125 -11.93 1.78 -5.86
N ALA A 126 -11.48 2.93 -5.34
CA ALA A 126 -10.06 3.24 -5.21
C ALA A 126 -9.38 2.33 -4.18
N ALA A 127 -10.03 2.00 -3.07
CA ALA A 127 -9.49 1.07 -2.09
C ALA A 127 -9.34 -0.36 -2.66
N ALA A 128 -10.34 -0.87 -3.39
CA ALA A 128 -10.28 -2.17 -4.04
C ALA A 128 -9.17 -2.23 -5.08
N SER A 129 -9.08 -1.15 -5.85
CA SER A 129 -8.01 -0.85 -6.76
C SER A 129 -6.62 -0.89 -6.10
N VAL A 130 -6.42 -0.21 -4.97
CA VAL A 130 -5.15 -0.19 -4.23
C VAL A 130 -4.78 -1.60 -3.75
N ALA A 131 -5.75 -2.37 -3.27
CA ALA A 131 -5.53 -3.76 -2.90
C ALA A 131 -5.06 -4.62 -4.09
N ALA A 132 -5.68 -4.45 -5.26
CA ALA A 132 -5.32 -5.17 -6.48
C ALA A 132 -3.90 -4.81 -6.97
N ASP A 133 -3.53 -3.53 -6.93
CA ASP A 133 -2.18 -3.08 -7.30
C ASP A 133 -1.14 -3.70 -6.34
N ALA A 134 -1.43 -3.69 -5.04
CA ALA A 134 -0.56 -4.29 -4.03
C ALA A 134 -0.39 -5.80 -4.25
N ILE A 135 -1.46 -6.54 -4.58
CA ILE A 135 -1.38 -7.97 -4.94
C ILE A 135 -0.54 -8.18 -6.20
N THR A 136 -0.70 -7.32 -7.20
CA THR A 136 0.02 -7.42 -8.48
C THR A 136 1.52 -7.22 -8.28
N ILE A 137 1.91 -6.21 -7.50
CA ILE A 137 3.32 -5.99 -7.15
C ILE A 137 3.84 -7.18 -6.34
N ALA A 138 3.05 -7.67 -5.37
CA ALA A 138 3.45 -8.82 -4.57
C ALA A 138 3.69 -10.09 -5.40
N SER A 139 2.96 -10.30 -6.49
CA SER A 139 3.07 -11.54 -7.30
C SER A 139 4.32 -11.57 -8.18
N VAL A 140 4.88 -10.41 -8.53
CA VAL A 140 6.05 -10.29 -9.41
C VAL A 140 7.35 -9.97 -8.67
N GLN A 141 7.27 -9.70 -7.37
CA GLN A 141 8.42 -9.32 -6.56
C GLN A 141 9.36 -10.51 -6.29
N ASP A 142 10.65 -10.22 -6.11
CA ASP A 142 11.64 -11.25 -5.79
C ASP A 142 11.64 -11.51 -4.28
N TRP A 143 10.87 -12.52 -3.88
CA TRP A 143 10.69 -12.94 -2.49
C TRP A 143 11.98 -13.35 -1.77
N GLU A 144 13.05 -13.71 -2.50
CA GLU A 144 14.33 -14.12 -1.90
C GLU A 144 15.23 -12.90 -1.58
N HIS A 145 15.11 -11.83 -2.36
CA HIS A 145 15.97 -10.65 -2.27
C HIS A 145 15.29 -9.44 -1.63
N GLU A 146 13.96 -9.43 -1.60
CA GLU A 146 13.15 -8.31 -1.13
C GLU A 146 12.61 -8.59 0.27
N GLN A 147 13.38 -8.15 1.28
CA GLN A 147 12.82 -8.10 2.63
C GLN A 147 11.75 -7.01 2.68
N ASP A 148 10.62 -7.32 3.30
CA ASP A 148 9.33 -6.61 3.22
C ASP A 148 8.44 -7.04 2.04
N ALA A 149 8.77 -8.12 1.33
CA ALA A 149 7.86 -8.72 0.35
C ALA A 149 6.49 -9.10 0.96
N LEU A 150 6.46 -9.45 2.24
CA LEU A 150 5.21 -9.73 2.93
C LEU A 150 4.45 -8.47 3.37
N ASP A 151 5.10 -7.31 3.54
CA ASP A 151 4.42 -6.07 3.96
C ASP A 151 3.32 -5.71 2.98
N ILE A 152 3.61 -5.77 1.67
CA ILE A 152 2.63 -5.47 0.63
C ILE A 152 1.47 -6.48 0.59
N VAL A 153 1.73 -7.74 0.95
CA VAL A 153 0.66 -8.74 1.12
C VAL A 153 -0.21 -8.41 2.32
N TRP A 154 0.38 -8.06 3.46
CA TRP A 154 -0.39 -7.68 4.64
C TRP A 154 -1.19 -6.38 4.40
N GLN A 155 -0.62 -5.41 3.70
CA GLN A 155 -1.33 -4.18 3.32
C GLN A 155 -2.50 -4.49 2.38
N SER A 156 -2.31 -5.34 1.36
CA SER A 156 -3.41 -5.70 0.46
C SER A 156 -4.56 -6.40 1.20
N LEU A 157 -4.26 -7.36 2.08
CA LEU A 157 -5.27 -7.98 2.96
C LEU A 157 -5.92 -6.97 3.90
N GLY A 158 -5.13 -6.01 4.40
CA GLY A 158 -5.61 -4.91 5.24
C GLY A 158 -6.65 -4.04 4.53
N TRP A 159 -6.38 -3.69 3.27
CA TRP A 159 -7.30 -2.95 2.38
C TRP A 159 -8.55 -3.77 2.05
N LEU A 160 -8.40 -5.05 1.69
CA LEU A 160 -9.55 -5.94 1.43
C LEU A 160 -10.50 -6.03 2.62
N LEU A 161 -9.97 -6.20 3.84
CA LEU A 161 -10.78 -6.22 5.05
C LEU A 161 -11.41 -4.85 5.35
N HIS A 162 -10.71 -3.75 5.03
CA HIS A 162 -11.28 -2.41 5.19
C HIS A 162 -12.50 -2.21 4.29
N ILE A 163 -12.39 -2.59 3.01
CA ILE A 163 -13.50 -2.53 2.04
C ILE A 163 -14.68 -3.40 2.48
N ALA A 164 -14.42 -4.63 2.90
CA ALA A 164 -15.46 -5.54 3.38
C ALA A 164 -16.26 -4.91 4.54
N ARG A 165 -15.57 -4.17 5.43
CA ARG A 165 -16.22 -3.45 6.53
C ARG A 165 -17.00 -2.21 6.08
N LEU A 166 -16.51 -1.47 5.09
CA LEU A 166 -17.25 -0.34 4.51
C LEU A 166 -18.59 -0.81 3.90
N ARG A 167 -18.60 -1.99 3.27
CA ARG A 167 -19.79 -2.59 2.65
C ARG A 167 -20.74 -3.30 3.61
N THR A 168 -20.33 -3.52 4.87
CA THR A 168 -21.19 -4.22 5.83
C THR A 168 -22.28 -3.25 6.30
N PRO A 169 -23.58 -3.61 6.16
CA PRO A 169 -24.66 -2.78 6.67
C PRO A 169 -24.45 -2.53 8.16
N LYS A 170 -24.46 -1.26 8.58
CA LYS A 170 -24.46 -0.95 10.03
C LYS A 170 -25.79 -1.43 10.59
N GLU A 171 -25.75 -2.43 11.47
CA GLU A 171 -26.96 -2.85 12.18
C GLU A 171 -27.56 -1.65 12.93
N PRO A 172 -28.88 -1.43 12.84
CA PRO A 172 -29.54 -0.35 13.55
C PRO A 172 -29.42 -0.59 15.06
N GLY A 173 -28.70 0.28 15.76
CA GLY A 173 -28.53 0.24 17.22
C GLY A 173 -27.10 0.02 17.71
N THR A 174 -26.16 -0.32 16.83
CA THR A 174 -24.75 -0.48 17.21
C THR A 174 -24.06 0.89 17.22
N THR A 175 -24.11 1.59 18.35
CA THR A 175 -23.22 2.72 18.61
C THR A 175 -21.82 2.16 18.86
N LEU A 176 -21.10 1.84 17.78
CA LEU A 176 -19.66 1.62 17.86
C LEU A 176 -19.03 2.96 18.23
N ASN A 177 -18.79 3.12 19.53
CA ASN A 177 -18.14 4.27 20.17
C ASN A 177 -16.62 4.28 19.91
N GLU A 178 -16.20 3.82 18.73
CA GLU A 178 -14.83 3.97 18.25
C GLU A 178 -14.83 5.23 17.37
N ALA A 179 -14.06 6.24 17.76
CA ALA A 179 -13.74 7.35 16.85
C ALA A 179 -13.29 6.74 15.52
N PRO A 180 -13.77 7.22 14.37
CA PRO A 180 -13.46 6.61 13.08
C PRO A 180 -11.94 6.63 12.91
N LEU A 181 -11.32 5.44 13.00
CA LEU A 181 -9.92 5.27 12.68
C LEU A 181 -9.71 5.78 11.27
N SER A 182 -8.66 6.57 11.04
CA SER A 182 -8.26 6.90 9.67
C SER A 182 -8.09 5.62 8.87
N ALA A 183 -8.36 5.65 7.57
CA ALA A 183 -8.19 4.46 6.73
C ALA A 183 -6.78 3.86 6.86
N SER A 184 -5.72 4.67 7.02
CA SER A 184 -4.35 4.18 7.27
C SER A 184 -4.22 3.43 8.60
N ALA A 185 -4.89 3.88 9.65
CA ALA A 185 -4.90 3.19 10.94
C ALA A 185 -5.71 1.89 10.86
N ALA A 186 -6.85 1.90 10.18
CA ALA A 186 -7.68 0.72 9.97
C ALA A 186 -6.96 -0.37 9.15
N VAL A 187 -6.34 0.02 8.03
CA VAL A 187 -5.58 -0.88 7.16
C VAL A 187 -4.37 -1.47 7.88
N ARG A 188 -3.57 -0.64 8.58
CA ARG A 188 -2.42 -1.14 9.37
C ARG A 188 -2.85 -2.10 10.49
N ARG A 189 -3.95 -1.80 11.20
CA ARG A 189 -4.53 -2.70 12.20
C ARG A 189 -4.94 -4.04 11.58
N ASN A 190 -5.63 -4.00 10.45
CA ASN A 190 -6.07 -5.20 9.73
C ASN A 190 -4.88 -6.03 9.23
N ALA A 191 -3.88 -5.39 8.62
CA ALA A 191 -2.65 -6.00 8.16
C ALA A 191 -1.93 -6.76 9.30
N GLY A 192 -1.72 -6.09 10.44
CA GLY A 192 -1.09 -6.70 11.61
C GLY A 192 -1.89 -7.87 12.20
N MET A 193 -3.23 -7.81 12.16
CA MET A 193 -4.07 -8.93 12.58
C MET A 193 -3.89 -10.17 11.70
N PHE A 194 -3.80 -10.01 10.38
CA PHE A 194 -3.55 -11.12 9.46
C PHE A 194 -2.16 -11.72 9.70
N GLU A 195 -1.15 -10.86 9.79
CA GLU A 195 0.23 -11.27 10.02
C GLU A 195 0.37 -12.12 11.31
N VAL A 196 -0.16 -11.63 12.43
CA VAL A 196 -0.09 -12.36 13.71
C VAL A 196 -0.79 -13.71 13.62
N ARG A 197 -1.96 -13.78 12.98
CA ARG A 197 -2.71 -15.03 12.83
C ARG A 197 -1.96 -16.03 11.97
N VAL A 198 -1.46 -15.62 10.80
CA VAL A 198 -0.73 -16.52 9.90
C VAL A 198 0.56 -17.02 10.55
N ARG A 199 1.32 -16.15 11.22
CA ARG A 199 2.53 -16.57 11.94
C ARG A 199 2.23 -17.58 13.05
N ARG A 200 1.14 -17.38 13.79
CA ARG A 200 0.71 -18.34 14.82
C ARG A 200 0.37 -19.70 14.21
N PHE A 201 -0.44 -19.72 13.14
CA PHE A 201 -0.78 -20.96 12.44
C PHE A 201 0.44 -21.67 11.87
N ALA A 202 1.41 -20.94 11.32
CA ALA A 202 2.65 -21.51 10.80
C ALA A 202 3.50 -22.15 11.92
N ALA A 203 3.60 -21.51 13.08
CA ALA A 203 4.29 -22.06 14.24
C ALA A 203 3.61 -23.35 14.73
N GLU A 204 2.28 -23.32 14.88
CA GLU A 204 1.47 -24.48 15.28
C GLU A 204 1.60 -25.65 14.28
N ALA A 205 1.66 -25.37 12.97
CA ALA A 205 1.80 -26.39 11.93
C ALA A 205 3.20 -27.04 11.90
N LEU A 206 4.25 -26.31 12.28
CA LEU A 206 5.62 -26.82 12.37
C LEU A 206 5.86 -27.66 13.64
N GLU A 207 5.08 -27.42 14.69
CA GLU A 207 5.14 -28.18 15.95
C GLU A 207 4.34 -29.50 15.91
N GLN A 208 3.48 -29.70 14.91
CA GLN A 208 2.83 -30.99 14.71
C GLN A 208 3.83 -31.99 14.12
N PRO A 209 4.17 -33.09 14.82
CA PRO A 209 5.00 -34.13 14.22
C PRO A 209 4.27 -34.65 12.98
N ILE A 210 4.98 -34.70 11.86
CA ILE A 210 4.52 -35.43 10.68
C ILE A 210 4.36 -36.87 11.14
N VAL A 211 3.15 -37.25 11.52
CA VAL A 211 2.80 -38.66 11.75
C VAL A 211 2.82 -39.28 10.36
N SER A 212 4.01 -39.70 9.94
CA SER A 212 4.18 -40.54 8.76
C SER A 212 3.28 -41.74 8.95
N ASN A 213 2.18 -41.80 8.20
CA ASN A 213 1.38 -43.00 7.97
C ASN A 213 2.20 -44.03 7.17
N GLY A 214 3.36 -44.42 7.70
CA GLY A 214 4.32 -45.34 7.12
C GLY A 214 4.21 -46.76 7.68
N ALA A 215 3.10 -47.12 8.31
CA ALA A 215 2.92 -48.46 8.91
C ALA A 215 1.50 -49.01 8.70
N GLN A 216 1.06 -49.14 7.44
CA GLN A 216 -0.12 -49.98 7.14
C GLN A 216 -0.07 -50.73 5.79
N LEU A 217 1.12 -50.94 5.22
CA LEU A 217 1.33 -51.83 4.07
C LEU A 217 2.46 -52.84 4.34
N ALA A 218 2.34 -53.60 5.43
CA ALA A 218 3.21 -54.76 5.66
C ALA A 218 2.49 -55.84 6.51
N ARG A 219 1.22 -56.12 6.23
CA ARG A 219 0.53 -57.34 6.68
C ARG A 219 -0.49 -57.77 5.63
N GLY A 220 0.02 -58.39 4.58
CA GLY A 220 -0.78 -58.96 3.50
C GLY A 220 0.04 -59.98 2.73
N GLY A 221 0.67 -60.90 3.44
CA GLY A 221 1.43 -62.01 2.88
C GLY A 221 1.31 -63.24 3.77
N ILE A 222 0.81 -64.30 3.14
CA ILE A 222 0.85 -65.72 3.54
C ILE A 222 -0.27 -66.19 4.48
N ALA A 223 -1.37 -66.66 3.86
CA ALA A 223 -1.79 -68.06 3.95
C ALA A 223 -2.42 -68.46 2.62
#